data_AF-A0AAU1MYU1-F1
#
_entry.id   AF-A0AAU1MYU1-F1
#
_cell.length_a   1.000
_cell.length_b   1.000
_cell.length_c   1.000
_cell.angle_alpha   90.00
_cell.angle_beta   90.00
_cell.angle_gamma   90.00
#
_symmetry.space_group_name_H-M   'P 1'
#
loop_
_entity.id
_entity.type
_entity.pdbx_description
1 polymer ?
#
loop_
_entity_poly.entity_id
_entity_poly.type
_entity_poly.pdbx_seq_one_letter_code
_entity_poly.pdbx_strand_id
1 'polypeptide(L)'
;MYVTYLSALHEANQALRMVSLGDHPTEVSRDLAARAAFRDAGLVQAREHLALTASEPVVMAADAAFRALRALRDRITQGQGLRSPGYEADLTRYNDRLQSLRNAIRKDLHTDALSFQMPL
;
A
#
# COMPACT_ATOMS: atom_id res chain seq x y z
N MET A 1 -9.96 11.30 -6.62
CA MET A 1 -10.26 9.96 -6.08
C MET A 1 -9.12 8.97 -6.36
N TYR A 2 -8.84 8.59 -7.61
CA TYR A 2 -7.72 7.68 -7.94
C TYR A 2 -6.36 8.15 -7.44
N VAL A 3 -6.00 9.40 -7.73
CA VAL A 3 -4.74 9.99 -7.26
C VAL A 3 -4.69 9.98 -5.72
N THR A 4 -5.76 10.41 -5.05
CA THR A 4 -5.85 10.41 -3.58
C THR A 4 -5.58 9.04 -2.98
N TYR A 5 -6.17 7.97 -3.53
CA TYR A 5 -5.95 6.62 -3.04
C TYR A 5 -4.53 6.10 -3.32
N LEU A 6 -3.99 6.39 -4.51
CA LEU A 6 -2.60 6.03 -4.85
C LEU A 6 -1.58 6.78 -3.98
N SER A 7 -1.84 8.06 -3.65
CA SER A 7 -1.02 8.84 -2.72
C SER A 7 -1.06 8.25 -1.31
N ALA A 8 -2.23 7.93 -0.78
CA ALA A 8 -2.38 7.28 0.53
C ALA A 8 -1.64 5.94 0.60
N LEU A 9 -1.68 5.13 -0.47
CA LEU A 9 -0.91 3.88 -0.59
C LEU A 9 0.60 4.12 -0.59
N HIS A 10 1.06 5.16 -1.28
CA HIS A 10 2.47 5.52 -1.31
C HIS A 10 2.95 6.01 0.07
N GLU A 11 2.22 6.93 0.69
CA GLU A 11 2.52 7.48 2.02
C GLU A 11 2.58 6.37 3.09
N ALA A 12 1.59 5.48 3.11
CA ALA A 12 1.59 4.34 4.01
C ALA A 12 2.82 3.43 3.79
N ASN A 13 3.16 3.12 2.53
CA ASN A 13 4.31 2.28 2.22
C ASN A 13 5.64 2.92 2.66
N GLN A 14 5.82 4.23 2.42
CA GLN A 14 7.01 4.95 2.87
C GLN A 14 7.09 5.02 4.40
N ALA A 15 5.99 5.33 5.08
CA ALA A 15 5.96 5.37 6.54
C ALA A 15 6.27 3.99 7.16
N LEU A 16 5.73 2.91 6.59
CA LEU A 16 6.06 1.55 7.01
C LEU A 16 7.54 1.20 6.78
N ARG A 17 8.11 1.64 5.64
CA ARG A 17 9.53 1.48 5.35
C ARG A 17 10.38 2.16 6.41
N MET A 18 10.05 3.40 6.79
CA MET A 18 10.77 4.14 7.85
C MET A 18 10.69 3.40 9.19
N VAL A 19 9.50 2.96 9.61
CA VAL A 19 9.34 2.17 10.85
C VAL A 19 10.19 0.90 10.82
N SER A 20 10.25 0.21 9.68
CA SER A 20 11.03 -1.01 9.54
C SER A 20 12.55 -0.78 9.53
N LEU A 21 13.01 0.43 9.21
CA LEU A 21 14.39 0.88 9.39
C LEU A 21 14.70 1.31 10.83
N GLY A 22 13.70 1.31 11.72
CA GLY A 22 13.85 1.74 13.11
C GLY A 22 13.58 3.23 13.32
N ASP A 23 13.03 3.93 12.32
CA ASP A 23 12.62 5.33 12.47
C ASP A 23 11.25 5.40 13.16
N HIS A 24 11.30 5.31 14.48
CA HIS A 24 10.18 5.53 15.39
C HIS A 24 10.72 5.94 16.77
N PRO A 25 9.91 6.61 17.61
CA PRO A 25 10.31 6.96 18.97
C PRO A 25 10.75 5.71 19.75
N THR A 26 11.78 5.85 20.59
CA THR A 26 12.36 4.72 21.34
C THR A 26 11.38 4.15 22.37
N GLU A 27 10.45 4.97 22.85
CA GLU A 27 9.39 4.61 23.80
C GLU A 27 8.21 3.89 23.13
N VAL A 28 8.12 3.94 21.79
CA VAL A 28 7.02 3.34 21.02
C VAL A 28 7.50 2.02 20.43
N SER A 29 6.75 0.95 20.66
CA SER A 29 7.06 -0.34 20.04
C SER A 29 6.91 -0.26 18.52
N ARG A 30 7.73 -1.02 17.79
CA ARG A 30 7.65 -1.11 16.32
C ARG A 30 6.24 -1.49 15.83
N ASP A 31 5.53 -2.36 16.56
CA ASP A 31 4.14 -2.73 16.22
C ASP A 31 3.20 -1.52 16.29
N LEU A 32 3.25 -0.74 17.37
CA LEU A 32 2.42 0.45 17.52
C LEU A 32 2.76 1.50 16.46
N ALA A 33 4.04 1.72 16.19
CA ALA A 33 4.50 2.63 15.14
C ALA A 33 4.02 2.20 13.75
N ALA A 34 4.13 0.92 13.40
CA ALA A 34 3.68 0.40 12.09
C ALA A 34 2.15 0.52 11.93
N ARG A 35 1.39 0.28 13.01
CA ARG A 35 -0.07 0.46 12.99
C ARG A 35 -0.47 1.93 12.88
N ALA A 36 0.24 2.84 13.55
CA ALA A 36 0.01 4.28 13.42
C ALA A 36 0.29 4.76 12.00
N ALA A 37 1.48 4.48 11.47
CA ALA A 37 1.86 4.80 10.09
C ALA A 37 0.81 4.37 9.05
N PHE A 38 0.25 3.16 9.20
CA PHE A 38 -0.78 2.67 8.29
C PHE A 38 -2.13 3.39 8.45
N ARG A 39 -2.53 3.78 9.68
CA ARG A 39 -3.79 4.49 9.92
C ARG A 39 -3.71 5.95 9.46
N ASP A 40 -2.57 6.60 9.73
CA ASP A 40 -2.42 8.05 9.55
C ASP A 40 -2.33 8.44 8.06
N ALA A 41 -1.99 7.49 7.19
CA ALA A 41 -1.99 7.68 5.73
C ALA A 41 -3.39 7.82 5.09
N GLY A 42 -4.48 7.79 5.85
CA GLY A 42 -5.84 8.05 5.33
C GLY A 42 -6.40 6.98 4.38
N LEU A 43 -5.76 5.79 4.31
CA LEU A 43 -6.09 4.71 3.37
C LEU A 43 -7.55 4.26 3.43
N VAL A 44 -8.10 4.13 4.64
CA VAL A 44 -9.47 3.65 4.83
C VAL A 44 -10.46 4.64 4.22
N GLN A 45 -10.32 5.94 4.51
CA GLN A 45 -11.21 6.96 3.97
C GLN A 45 -11.13 7.05 2.44
N ALA A 46 -9.90 7.00 1.90
CA ALA A 46 -9.71 7.03 0.45
C ALA A 46 -10.30 5.77 -0.24
N ARG A 47 -10.21 4.60 0.41
CA ARG A 47 -10.81 3.34 -0.06
C ARG A 47 -12.33 3.38 -0.07
N GLU A 48 -12.96 3.92 0.97
CA GLU A 48 -14.42 4.05 1.04
C GLU A 48 -14.95 4.96 -0.07
N HIS A 49 -14.30 6.11 -0.31
CA HIS A 49 -14.65 6.96 -1.45
C HIS A 49 -14.47 6.20 -2.77
N LEU A 50 -13.38 5.44 -2.91
CA LEU A 50 -13.12 4.66 -4.11
C LEU A 50 -14.20 3.60 -4.36
N ALA A 51 -14.68 2.92 -3.32
CA ALA A 51 -15.77 1.95 -3.39
C ALA A 51 -17.11 2.55 -3.86
N LEU A 52 -17.35 3.83 -3.58
CA LEU A 52 -18.60 4.51 -3.96
C LEU A 52 -18.59 5.05 -5.39
N THR A 53 -17.42 5.39 -5.95
CA THR A 53 -17.37 6.15 -7.21
C THR A 53 -16.58 5.50 -8.35
N ALA A 54 -15.85 4.40 -8.11
CA ALA A 54 -15.19 3.64 -9.18
C ALA A 54 -16.00 2.44 -9.68
N SER A 55 -15.62 1.94 -10.85
CA SER A 55 -16.07 0.65 -11.34
C SER A 55 -15.57 -0.51 -10.46
N GLU A 56 -16.34 -1.59 -10.42
CA GLU A 56 -16.04 -2.80 -9.65
C GLU A 56 -14.62 -3.36 -9.90
N PRO A 57 -14.09 -3.44 -11.15
CA PRO A 57 -12.73 -3.92 -11.37
C PRO A 57 -11.66 -3.08 -10.66
N VAL A 58 -11.85 -1.77 -10.58
CA VAL A 58 -10.93 -0.87 -9.88
C VAL A 58 -11.03 -1.06 -8.37
N VAL A 59 -12.25 -1.21 -7.83
CA VAL A 59 -12.48 -1.48 -6.40
C VAL A 59 -11.82 -2.79 -5.97
N MET A 60 -11.97 -3.86 -6.77
CA MET A 60 -11.33 -5.15 -6.51
C MET A 60 -9.81 -5.06 -6.51
N ALA A 61 -9.23 -4.37 -7.50
CA ALA A 61 -7.79 -4.18 -7.56
C ALA A 61 -7.27 -3.31 -6.40
N ALA A 62 -8.04 -2.31 -5.99
CA ALA A 62 -7.74 -1.44 -4.85
C ALA A 62 -7.73 -2.22 -3.53
N ASP A 63 -8.70 -3.11 -3.33
CA ASP A 63 -8.75 -3.99 -2.16
C ASP A 63 -7.56 -4.96 -2.13
N ALA A 64 -7.18 -5.52 -3.29
CA ALA A 64 -6.01 -6.39 -3.38
C ALA A 64 -4.71 -5.66 -3.01
N ALA A 65 -4.52 -4.42 -3.47
CA ALA A 65 -3.37 -3.59 -3.09
C ALA A 65 -3.36 -3.25 -1.59
N PHE A 66 -4.52 -2.88 -1.03
CA PHE A 66 -4.68 -2.61 0.40
C PHE A 66 -4.30 -3.81 1.26
N ARG A 67 -4.80 -5.01 0.92
CA ARG A 67 -4.49 -6.25 1.65
C ARG A 67 -3.02 -6.60 1.57
N ALA A 68 -2.39 -6.42 0.41
CA ALA A 68 -0.96 -6.66 0.25
C ALA A 68 -0.12 -5.70 1.13
N LEU A 69 -0.47 -4.41 1.18
CA LEU A 69 0.21 -3.46 2.05
C LEU A 69 -0.04 -3.74 3.54
N ARG A 70 -1.24 -4.18 3.89
CA ARG A 70 -1.56 -4.63 5.25
C ARG A 70 -0.69 -5.83 5.67
N ALA A 71 -0.45 -6.78 4.77
CA ALA A 71 0.44 -7.91 5.03
C ALA A 71 1.88 -7.43 5.32
N LEU A 72 2.38 -6.45 4.56
CA LEU A 72 3.68 -5.84 4.81
C LEU A 72 3.78 -5.22 6.21
N ARG A 73 2.75 -4.45 6.62
CA ARG A 73 2.65 -3.94 7.99
C ARG A 73 2.68 -5.08 9.01
N ASP A 74 1.83 -6.08 8.84
CA ASP A 74 1.73 -7.20 9.78
C ASP A 74 3.08 -7.93 9.91
N ARG A 75 3.86 -8.03 8.83
CA ARG A 75 5.22 -8.55 8.88
C ARG A 75 6.19 -7.68 9.68
N ILE A 76 6.15 -6.36 9.49
CA ILE A 76 6.96 -5.41 10.28
C ILE A 76 6.62 -5.52 11.77
N THR A 77 5.34 -5.70 12.11
CA THR A 77 4.91 -5.86 13.52
C THR A 77 5.48 -7.12 14.18
N GLN A 78 5.79 -8.15 13.38
CA GLN A 78 6.45 -9.39 13.83
C GLN A 78 7.98 -9.26 13.93
N GLY A 79 8.53 -8.07 13.74
CA GLY A 79 9.97 -7.82 13.78
C GLY A 79 10.72 -8.17 12.48
N GLN A 80 10.02 -8.67 11.45
CA GLN A 80 10.60 -9.01 10.15
C GLN A 80 10.68 -7.76 9.26
N GLY A 81 11.80 -7.04 9.33
CA GLY A 81 12.05 -5.80 8.55
C GLY A 81 12.68 -6.05 7.17
N LEU A 82 13.25 -5.00 6.56
CA LEU A 82 13.77 -4.99 5.17
C LEU A 82 14.74 -6.12 4.82
N ARG A 83 15.49 -6.64 5.79
CA ARG A 83 16.49 -7.69 5.55
C ARG A 83 15.92 -9.11 5.61
N SER A 84 14.62 -9.25 5.86
CA SER A 84 13.97 -10.56 5.91
C SER A 84 13.48 -10.96 4.50
N PRO A 85 13.69 -12.22 4.07
CA PRO A 85 13.14 -12.71 2.78
C PRO A 85 11.62 -12.55 2.69
N GLY A 86 10.96 -12.63 3.86
CA GLY A 86 9.54 -12.39 3.98
C GLY A 86 9.10 -10.99 3.57
N TYR A 87 9.86 -9.96 3.98
CA TYR A 87 9.55 -8.57 3.65
C TYR A 87 9.68 -8.31 2.16
N GLU A 88 10.73 -8.84 1.53
CA GLU A 88 10.93 -8.73 0.09
C GLU A 88 9.81 -9.40 -0.71
N ALA A 89 9.36 -10.59 -0.28
CA ALA A 89 8.24 -11.29 -0.91
C ALA A 89 6.92 -10.49 -0.80
N ASP A 90 6.63 -9.92 0.38
CA ASP A 90 5.42 -9.11 0.57
C ASP A 90 5.50 -7.78 -0.21
N LEU A 91 6.67 -7.15 -0.27
CA LEU A 91 6.89 -5.94 -1.06
C LEU A 91 6.69 -6.21 -2.55
N THR A 92 7.27 -7.30 -3.08
CA THR A 92 7.06 -7.72 -4.47
C THR A 92 5.58 -7.93 -4.77
N ARG A 93 4.88 -8.66 -3.89
CA ARG A 93 3.44 -8.88 -4.01
C ARG A 93 2.66 -7.56 -3.99
N TYR A 94 3.02 -6.63 -3.12
CA TYR A 94 2.38 -5.31 -3.08
C TYR A 94 2.60 -4.54 -4.38
N ASN A 95 3.82 -4.55 -4.93
CA ASN A 95 4.15 -3.88 -6.19
C ASN A 95 3.31 -4.42 -7.36
N ASP A 96 3.13 -5.75 -7.43
CA ASP A 96 2.30 -6.39 -8.46
C ASP A 96 0.82 -5.98 -8.35
N ARG A 97 0.29 -5.90 -7.12
CA ARG A 97 -1.09 -5.45 -6.90
C ARG A 97 -1.25 -3.96 -7.20
N LEU A 98 -0.26 -3.14 -6.87
CA LEU A 98 -0.27 -1.72 -7.19
C LEU A 98 -0.23 -1.49 -8.70
N GLN A 99 0.56 -2.27 -9.44
CA GLN A 99 0.58 -2.23 -10.91
C GLN A 99 -0.77 -2.64 -11.50
N SER A 100 -1.37 -3.70 -10.96
CA SER A 100 -2.71 -4.15 -11.38
C SER A 100 -3.77 -3.08 -11.14
N LEU A 101 -3.73 -2.39 -10.01
CA LEU A 101 -4.60 -1.25 -9.70
C LEU A 101 -4.40 -0.10 -10.68
N ARG A 102 -3.16 0.30 -10.96
CA ARG A 102 -2.87 1.36 -11.95
C ARG A 102 -3.42 1.02 -13.33
N ASN A 103 -3.28 -0.24 -13.76
CA ASN A 103 -3.83 -0.69 -15.04
C ASN A 103 -5.37 -0.68 -15.05
N ALA A 104 -6.01 -1.12 -13.96
CA ALA A 104 -7.47 -1.04 -13.83
C ALA A 104 -7.97 0.41 -13.89
N ILE A 105 -7.33 1.32 -13.16
CA ILE A 105 -7.64 2.75 -13.18
C ILE A 105 -7.47 3.33 -14.58
N ARG A 106 -6.38 3.01 -15.29
CA ARG A 106 -6.15 3.54 -16.64
C ARG A 106 -7.22 3.05 -17.62
N LYS A 107 -7.59 1.77 -17.55
CA LYS A 107 -8.68 1.21 -18.34
C LYS A 107 -10.01 1.91 -18.05
N ASP A 108 -10.29 2.19 -16.78
CA ASP A 108 -11.48 2.93 -16.35
C ASP A 108 -11.49 4.37 -16.89
N LEU A 109 -10.31 5.00 -16.98
CA LEU A 109 -10.10 6.31 -17.62
C LEU A 109 -9.98 6.24 -19.15
N HIS A 110 -10.37 5.14 -19.79
CA HIS A 110 -10.28 4.93 -21.24
C HIS A 110 -8.87 5.17 -21.82
N THR A 111 -7.85 4.83 -21.04
CA THR A 111 -6.44 4.97 -21.42
C THR A 111 -5.77 3.59 -21.43
N ASP A 112 -4.81 3.39 -22.32
CA ASP A 112 -4.04 2.14 -22.41
C ASP A 112 -3.29 1.82 -21.11
N ALA A 113 -3.08 0.53 -20.84
CA ALA A 113 -2.27 0.07 -19.71
C ALA A 113 -0.81 0.55 -19.82
N LEU A 114 -0.09 0.56 -18.69
CA LEU A 114 1.34 0.86 -18.72
C LEU A 114 2.11 -0.31 -19.34
N SER A 115 3.02 -0.01 -20.28
CA SER A 115 3.92 -0.98 -20.90
C SER A 115 5.15 -1.31 -20.03
N PHE A 116 5.36 -0.57 -18.94
CA PHE A 116 6.47 -0.75 -18.01
C PHE A 116 5.99 -0.66 -16.56
N GLN A 117 6.74 -1.25 -15.64
CA GLN A 117 6.47 -1.12 -14.20
C GLN A 117 7.04 0.21 -13.69
N MET A 118 6.22 1.00 -13.01
CA MET A 118 6.75 2.16 -12.30
C MET A 118 7.42 1.71 -11.00
N PRO A 119 8.73 1.98 -10.80
CA PRO A 119 9.41 1.70 -9.55
C PRO A 119 8.78 2.53 -8.41
N LEU A 120 8.83 1.98 -7.19
CA LEU A 120 8.40 2.63 -5.96
C LEU A 120 9.57 3.25 -5.21
#